data_AF-A0AAJ2A1Y8-F1
#
_entry.id   AF-A0AAJ2A1Y8-F1
#
_cell.length_a   1.000
_cell.length_b   1.000
_cell.length_c   1.000
_cell.angle_alpha   90.00
_cell.angle_beta   90.00
_cell.angle_gamma   90.00
#
_symmetry.space_group_name_H-M   'P 1'
#
loop_
_entity.id
_entity.type
_entity.pdbx_description
1 polymer ?
#
loop_
_entity_poly.entity_id
_entity_poly.type
_entity_poly.pdbx_seq_one_letter_code
_entity_poly.pdbx_strand_id
1 'polypeptide(L)' 'MNKPPEIDGTLDAYADAALRLHFPHLTDDTAARVKTQFARIAQLAAPVLAYPVDAQDEPAPVYRP' A
#
# COMPACT_ATOMS: atom_id res chain seq x y z
N MET A 1 -17.22 -17.86 3.35
CA MET A 1 -15.89 -18.00 2.75
C MET A 1 -15.52 -16.65 2.17
N ASN A 2 -14.61 -15.90 2.79
CA ASN A 2 -14.28 -14.54 2.36
C ASN A 2 -13.43 -14.62 1.08
N LYS A 3 -13.97 -14.10 -0.03
CA LYS A 3 -13.24 -13.99 -1.30
C LYS A 3 -12.01 -13.11 -1.07
N PRO A 4 -10.80 -13.52 -1.48
CA PRO A 4 -9.65 -12.64 -1.43
C PRO A 4 -9.96 -11.38 -2.26
N PRO A 5 -9.54 -10.19 -1.81
CA PRO A 5 -9.76 -8.98 -2.57
C PRO A 5 -9.13 -9.14 -3.95
N GLU A 6 -9.92 -8.91 -5.00
CA GLU A 6 -9.37 -8.84 -6.36
C GLU A 6 -8.40 -7.66 -6.40
N ILE A 7 -7.17 -7.92 -6.82
CA ILE A 7 -6.18 -6.87 -7.01
C ILE A 7 -6.55 -6.17 -8.31
N ASP A 8 -6.90 -4.89 -8.20
CA ASP A 8 -7.00 -4.00 -9.35
C ASP A 8 -5.69 -4.09 -10.16
N GLY A 9 -5.79 -4.30 -11.48
CA GLY A 9 -4.63 -4.44 -12.37
C GLY A 9 -3.67 -3.25 -12.28
N THR A 10 -4.15 -2.05 -11.94
CA THR A 10 -3.29 -0.89 -11.70
C THR A 10 -2.48 -1.02 -10.41
N LEU A 11 -3.09 -1.49 -9.32
CA LEU A 11 -2.39 -1.71 -8.04
C LEU A 11 -1.36 -2.84 -8.16
N ASP A 12 -1.68 -3.89 -8.92
CA ASP A 12 -0.75 -5.00 -9.14
C ASP A 12 0.49 -4.55 -9.91
N ALA A 13 0.31 -3.81 -11.01
CA ALA A 13 1.41 -3.28 -11.81
C ALA A 13 2.28 -2.29 -11.03
N TYR A 14 1.67 -1.42 -10.22
CA TYR A 14 2.40 -0.51 -9.33
C TYR A 14 3.25 -1.28 -8.32
N ALA A 15 2.64 -2.26 -7.63
CA ALA A 15 3.33 -3.06 -6.64
C ALA A 15 4.47 -3.88 -7.28
N ASP A 16 4.28 -4.44 -8.48
CA ASP A 16 5.33 -5.12 -9.22
C ASP A 16 6.53 -4.21 -9.53
N ALA A 17 6.27 -3.02 -10.08
CA ALA A 17 7.31 -2.05 -10.40
C ALA A 17 8.09 -1.60 -9.15
N ALA A 18 7.39 -1.31 -8.06
CA ALA A 18 8.00 -0.93 -6.79
C ALA A 18 8.86 -2.06 -6.20
N LEU A 19 8.36 -3.30 -6.25
CA LEU A 19 9.12 -4.46 -5.78
C LEU A 19 10.39 -4.68 -6.61
N ARG A 20 10.33 -4.56 -7.92
CA ARG A 20 11.51 -4.69 -8.79
C ARG A 20 12.54 -3.59 -8.55
N LEU A 21 12.09 -2.37 -8.26
CA LEU A 21 12.97 -1.22 -8.01
C LEU A 21 13.71 -1.34 -6.67
N HIS A 22 12.99 -1.70 -5.60
CA HIS A 22 13.53 -1.66 -4.25
C HIS A 22 14.04 -3.02 -3.74
N PHE A 23 13.53 -4.12 -4.31
CA PHE A 23 13.83 -5.48 -3.86
C PHE A 23 14.15 -6.40 -5.07
N PRO A 24 15.23 -6.12 -5.81
CA PRO A 24 15.54 -6.83 -7.06
C PRO A 24 15.83 -8.33 -6.89
N HIS A 25 16.08 -8.80 -5.67
CA HIS A 25 16.34 -10.20 -5.34
C HIS A 25 15.16 -10.89 -4.62
N LEU A 26 13.99 -10.26 -4.61
CA LEU A 26 12.81 -10.84 -3.99
C LEU A 26 12.32 -12.07 -4.79
N THR A 27 11.96 -13.14 -4.09
CA THR A 27 11.38 -14.32 -4.73
C THR A 27 9.93 -14.07 -5.15
N ASP A 28 9.48 -14.75 -6.21
CA ASP A 28 8.11 -14.61 -6.72
C ASP A 28 7.04 -14.95 -5.68
N ASP A 29 7.27 -15.97 -4.85
CA ASP A 29 6.35 -16.34 -3.77
C ASP A 29 6.23 -15.21 -2.72
N THR A 30 7.35 -14.60 -2.35
CA THR A 30 7.36 -13.46 -1.42
C THR A 30 6.68 -12.25 -2.07
N ALA A 31 6.94 -11.98 -3.35
CA ALA A 31 6.30 -10.92 -4.09
C ALA A 31 4.78 -11.09 -4.12
N ALA A 32 4.27 -12.30 -4.40
CA ALA A 32 2.84 -12.58 -4.42
C ALA A 32 2.17 -12.33 -3.05
N ARG A 33 2.85 -12.73 -1.96
CA ARG A 33 2.40 -12.45 -0.60
C ARG A 33 2.37 -10.95 -0.30
N VAL A 34 3.39 -10.20 -0.72
CA VAL A 34 3.44 -8.74 -0.55
C VAL A 34 2.32 -8.06 -1.34
N LYS A 35 2.11 -8.41 -2.61
CA LYS A 35 1.03 -7.85 -3.43
C LYS A 35 -0.35 -8.11 -2.81
N THR A 36 -0.56 -9.30 -2.25
CA THR A 36 -1.79 -9.63 -1.51
C THR A 36 -1.99 -8.72 -0.29
N GLN A 37 -0.94 -8.47 0.51
CA GLN A 37 -1.05 -7.56 1.65
C GLN A 37 -1.21 -6.10 1.22
N PHE A 38 -0.51 -5.70 0.15
CA PHE A 38 -0.60 -4.37 -0.42
C PHE A 38 -2.04 -4.03 -0.85
N ALA A 39 -2.72 -4.95 -1.52
CA ALA A 39 -4.13 -4.78 -1.90
C ALA A 39 -5.05 -4.58 -0.70
N ARG A 40 -4.81 -5.30 0.42
CA ARG A 40 -5.55 -5.12 1.66
C ARG A 40 -5.32 -3.74 2.29
N ILE A 41 -4.06 -3.28 2.30
CA ILE A 41 -3.71 -1.95 2.81
C ILE A 41 -4.30 -0.85 1.94
N ALA A 42 -4.31 -1.01 0.61
CA ALA A 42 -4.93 -0.05 -0.30
C ALA A 42 -6.42 0.19 0.02
N GLN A 43 -7.15 -0.86 0.39
CA GLN A 43 -8.54 -0.73 0.84
C GLN A 43 -8.68 0.05 2.15
N LEU A 44 -7.74 -0.11 3.08
CA LEU A 44 -7.71 0.64 4.35
C LEU A 44 -7.27 2.09 4.16
N ALA A 45 -6.41 2.36 3.17
CA ALA A 45 -5.90 3.69 2.87
C ALA A 45 -6.94 4.57 2.16
N ALA A 46 -7.85 3.99 1.38
CA ALA A 46 -8.88 4.72 0.64
C ALA A 46 -9.65 5.77 1.49
N PRO A 47 -10.22 5.44 2.68
CA PRO A 47 -10.89 6.45 3.50
C PRO A 47 -9.93 7.51 4.07
N VAL A 48 -8.66 7.17 4.31
CA VAL A 48 -7.64 8.12 4.80
C VAL A 48 -7.31 9.14 3.70
N LEU A 49 -7.16 8.68 2.46
CA LEU A 49 -6.89 9.53 1.30
C LEU A 49 -8.09 10.39 0.88
N ALA A 50 -9.31 9.98 1.26
CA ALA A 50 -10.52 10.76 1.04
C ALA A 50 -10.74 11.86 2.09
N TYR A 51 -9.96 11.86 3.18
CA TYR A 51 -10.02 12.92 4.18
C TYR A 51 -9.45 14.22 3.59
N PRO A 52 -10.17 15.35 3.67
CA PRO A 52 -9.66 16.62 3.17
C PRO A 52 -8.49 17.09 4.05
N VAL A 53 -7.33 17.25 3.43
CA VAL A 53 -6.12 17.80 4.06
C VAL A 53 -5.84 19.16 3.44
N ASP A 54 -5.69 20.18 4.28
CA ASP A 54 -5.27 21.52 3.88
C ASP A 54 -3.74 21.64 3.85
N ALA A 55 -3.22 22.58 3.06
CA ALA A 55 -1.78 22.83 2.99
C ALA A 55 -1.19 23.33 4.33
N GLN A 56 -2.01 23.82 5.26
CA GLN A 56 -1.63 24.20 6.61
C GLN A 56 -1.79 23.08 7.64
N ASP A 57 -2.30 21.90 7.25
CA ASP A 57 -2.38 20.78 8.17
C ASP A 57 -0.98 20.25 8.49
N GLU A 58 -0.64 20.29 9.77
CA GLU A 58 0.65 19.82 10.27
C GLU A 58 0.59 18.33 10.64
N PRO A 59 1.71 17.59 10.51
CA PRO A 59 1.80 16.24 11.04
C PRO A 59 1.44 16.19 12.53
N ALA A 60 0.84 15.09 12.96
CA ALA A 60 0.56 14.88 14.38
C ALA A 60 1.84 15.10 15.22
N PRO A 61 1.75 15.81 16.35
CA PRO A 61 2.92 16.17 17.14
C PRO A 61 3.61 14.90 17.66
N VAL A 62 4.90 14.76 17.37
CA VAL A 62 5.74 13.75 17.99
C VAL A 62 6.22 14.32 19.32
N TYR A 63 5.89 13.65 20.43
CA TYR A 63 6.40 14.00 21.75
C TYR A 63 7.94 14.11 21.70
N ARG A 64 8.48 15.25 22.17
CA ARG A 64 9.92 15.44 22.36
C ARG A 64 10.19 15.60 23.86
N PRO A 65 10.99 14.69 24.46
CA PRO A 65 11.38 14.78 25.87
C PRO A 65 12.28 15.99 26.17
#